data_AF-A0A0W0UIY4-F1
#
_entry.id   AF-A0A0W0UIY4-F1
#
_cell.length_a   1.000
_cell.length_b   1.000
_cell.length_c   1.000
_cell.angle_alpha   90.00
_cell.angle_beta   90.00
_cell.angle_gamma   90.00
#
_symmetry.space_group_name_H-M   'P 1'
#
loop_
_entity.id
_entity.type
_entity.pdbx_description
1 polymer ?
#
loop_
_entity_poly.entity_id
_entity_poly.type
_entity_poly.pdbx_seq_one_letter_code
_entity_poly.pdbx_strand_id
1 'polypeptide(L)'
;MTTVSASRSRSYLPLTISMIVSLVLLINVSFKIIEIQGMMFTASSLVCPLVAIIYLLVLKQCNFIQQRHVLHQSLLALYLFSIGIYLLVNLPAAEYMHDNPAYQIVFEDIPKKFFASTLAFGLSFYLPHLLCCAKRKEVLRSPKKRLLLALSGGFFFFSLDFYFLFSEPHVHSFNRIYVDSLMVAAGILFSTGIIYLGCLLFIRHLRWPFKKAVPSYLLHPLYHYLVGFAVTIMLICLACEYRLVSFSNEWTMAASGLLFPLTFLVSNLIGELYGYKANLYFTVVLMLTELAFDLLLMGAVALPSPEFFNLNPFYSFIIPRRIPAATLALFVTFISNALCLEHLKKTELGQSRGWRILIANVVATSLLCLVNYSLLFGGIYPYEQILNLTVNAWIYKLAATVFGLPVVLWLYNLLCKQAQRGPSLLSR
;
A
#
# COMPACT_ATOMS: atom_id res chain seq x y z
N MET A 1 15.69 43.03 -6.06
CA MET A 1 16.05 41.60 -5.91
C MET A 1 15.48 41.07 -4.60
N THR A 2 14.24 40.58 -4.62
CA THR A 2 13.61 39.93 -3.46
C THR A 2 13.72 38.44 -3.64
N THR A 3 14.64 37.83 -2.90
CA THR A 3 14.81 36.38 -2.84
C THR A 3 13.60 35.76 -2.14
N VAL A 4 12.64 35.30 -2.94
CA VAL A 4 11.60 34.38 -2.49
C VAL A 4 12.31 33.18 -1.87
N SER A 5 12.20 33.01 -0.57
CA SER A 5 12.73 31.87 0.15
C SER A 5 12.09 30.61 -0.43
N ALA A 6 12.87 29.87 -1.23
CA ALA A 6 12.45 28.60 -1.80
C ALA A 6 12.00 27.69 -0.66
N SER A 7 10.69 27.48 -0.53
CA SER A 7 10.11 26.58 0.45
C SER A 7 10.79 25.23 0.30
N ARG A 8 11.42 24.76 1.37
CA ARG A 8 12.14 23.48 1.47
C ARG A 8 11.18 22.34 1.09
N SER A 9 11.16 21.95 -0.19
CA SER A 9 10.26 20.91 -0.70
C SER A 9 10.72 19.56 -0.17
N ARG A 10 10.16 19.12 0.96
CA ARG A 10 10.27 17.73 1.42
C ARG A 10 9.40 16.85 0.53
N SER A 11 9.87 15.65 0.19
CA SER A 11 9.04 14.68 -0.52
C SER A 11 7.88 14.24 0.38
N TYR A 12 6.66 14.29 -0.15
CA TYR A 12 5.45 13.81 0.51
C TYR A 12 5.19 12.32 0.26
N LEU A 13 6.03 11.65 -0.55
CA LEU A 13 5.93 10.24 -0.85
C LEU A 13 5.89 9.32 0.38
N PRO A 14 6.79 9.43 1.38
CA PRO A 14 6.76 8.52 2.53
C PRO A 14 5.47 8.65 3.35
N LEU A 15 4.91 9.86 3.47
CA LEU A 15 3.63 10.08 4.15
C LEU A 15 2.46 9.47 3.36
N THR A 16 2.51 9.56 2.02
CA THR A 16 1.51 8.93 1.15
C THR A 16 1.52 7.42 1.31
N ILE A 17 2.70 6.82 1.26
CA ILE A 17 2.86 5.37 1.35
C ILE A 17 2.45 4.88 2.73
N SER A 18 2.86 5.58 3.79
CA SER A 18 2.42 5.27 5.15
C SER A 18 0.89 5.30 5.26
N MET A 19 0.23 6.28 4.65
CA MET A 19 -1.24 6.38 4.63
C MET A 19 -1.88 5.20 3.89
N ILE A 20 -1.37 4.84 2.71
CA ILE A 20 -1.83 3.69 1.92
C ILE A 20 -1.68 2.39 2.72
N VAL A 21 -0.50 2.16 3.33
CA VAL A 21 -0.22 0.97 4.13
C VAL A 21 -1.17 0.87 5.33
N SER A 22 -1.38 1.95 6.08
CA SER A 22 -2.29 1.94 7.23
C SER A 22 -3.74 1.69 6.83
N LEU A 23 -4.20 2.27 5.71
CA LEU A 23 -5.55 2.06 5.20
C LEU A 23 -5.76 0.62 4.67
N VAL A 24 -4.78 0.07 3.97
CA VAL A 24 -4.84 -1.32 3.51
C VAL A 24 -4.76 -2.30 4.68
N LEU A 25 -3.93 -2.01 5.68
CA LEU A 25 -3.86 -2.79 6.92
C LEU A 25 -5.21 -2.78 7.65
N LEU A 26 -5.88 -1.62 7.72
CA LEU A 26 -7.20 -1.50 8.33
C LEU A 26 -8.21 -2.46 7.68
N ILE A 27 -8.24 -2.56 6.34
CA ILE A 27 -9.11 -3.49 5.62
C ILE A 27 -8.79 -4.96 5.94
N ASN A 28 -7.50 -5.31 6.05
CA ASN A 28 -7.10 -6.68 6.35
C ASN A 28 -7.44 -7.11 7.79
N VAL A 29 -7.47 -6.14 8.70
CA VAL A 29 -7.59 -6.37 10.15
C VAL A 29 -8.99 -6.01 10.69
N SER A 30 -9.93 -5.59 9.83
CA SER A 30 -11.17 -4.92 10.28
C SER A 30 -12.06 -5.75 11.22
N PHE A 31 -12.18 -7.06 11.01
CA PHE A 31 -12.98 -7.95 11.87
C PHE A 31 -12.22 -8.53 13.06
N LYS A 32 -10.92 -8.24 13.19
CA LYS A 32 -10.15 -8.77 14.31
C LYS A 32 -10.56 -8.10 15.61
N ILE A 33 -11.07 -8.89 16.55
CA ILE A 33 -11.36 -8.51 17.92
C ILE A 33 -10.20 -8.99 18.80
N ILE A 34 -9.76 -8.13 19.72
CA ILE A 34 -8.67 -8.34 20.66
C ILE A 34 -9.26 -8.39 22.07
N GLU A 35 -8.87 -9.39 22.84
CA GLU A 35 -9.29 -9.57 24.23
C GLU A 35 -8.07 -9.49 25.16
N ILE A 36 -8.02 -8.46 26.02
CA ILE A 36 -6.94 -8.29 27.01
C ILE A 36 -7.56 -7.97 28.36
N GLN A 37 -7.32 -8.83 29.36
CA GLN A 37 -7.74 -8.62 30.76
C GLN A 37 -9.23 -8.25 30.92
N GLY A 38 -10.11 -8.81 30.09
CA GLY A 38 -11.56 -8.56 30.11
C GLY A 38 -12.04 -7.33 29.34
N MET A 39 -11.14 -6.55 28.71
CA MET A 39 -11.52 -5.55 27.70
C MET A 39 -11.55 -6.19 26.31
N MET A 40 -12.62 -5.92 25.57
CA MET A 40 -12.84 -6.45 24.22
C MET A 40 -12.85 -5.29 23.23
N PHE A 41 -11.80 -5.14 22.43
CA PHE A 41 -11.71 -4.04 21.47
C PHE A 41 -11.30 -4.51 20.08
N THR A 42 -11.72 -3.78 19.06
CA THR A 42 -11.36 -4.10 17.68
C THR A 42 -9.95 -3.60 17.37
N ALA A 43 -9.25 -4.31 16.49
CA ALA A 43 -7.95 -3.87 16.01
C ALA A 43 -8.04 -2.56 15.17
N SER A 44 -9.21 -2.22 14.63
CA SER A 44 -9.45 -0.90 14.01
C SER A 44 -9.28 0.25 14.99
N SER A 45 -9.49 0.04 16.30
CA SER A 45 -9.25 1.05 17.33
C SER A 45 -7.78 1.47 17.47
N LEU A 46 -6.84 0.62 17.04
CA LEU A 46 -5.40 0.94 17.01
C LEU A 46 -4.99 1.58 15.67
N VAL A 47 -5.52 1.08 14.56
CA VAL A 47 -5.12 1.53 13.21
C VAL A 47 -5.75 2.87 12.83
N CYS A 48 -7.01 3.14 13.20
CA CYS A 48 -7.69 4.41 12.88
C CYS A 48 -6.98 5.65 13.47
N PRO A 49 -6.52 5.63 14.74
CA PRO A 49 -5.68 6.69 15.27
C PRO A 49 -4.36 6.86 14.51
N LEU A 50 -3.70 5.78 14.06
CA LEU A 50 -2.46 5.88 13.26
C LEU A 50 -2.70 6.65 11.96
N VAL A 51 -3.81 6.39 11.26
CA VAL A 51 -4.22 7.15 10.06
C VAL A 51 -4.38 8.64 10.39
N ALA A 52 -5.00 8.98 11.52
CA ALA A 52 -5.16 10.37 11.97
C ALA A 52 -3.81 11.05 12.30
N ILE A 53 -2.87 10.31 12.88
CA ILE A 53 -1.51 10.80 13.18
C ILE A 53 -0.75 11.09 11.88
N ILE A 54 -0.81 10.17 10.91
CA ILE A 54 -0.20 10.37 9.59
C ILE A 54 -0.83 11.59 8.91
N TYR A 55 -2.15 11.73 8.97
CA TYR A 55 -2.85 12.90 8.44
C TYR A 55 -2.41 14.21 9.13
N LEU A 56 -2.22 14.22 10.45
CA LEU A 56 -1.67 15.38 11.17
C LEU A 56 -0.26 15.73 10.68
N LEU A 57 0.59 14.73 10.41
CA LEU A 57 1.92 14.94 9.83
C LEU A 57 1.83 15.52 8.41
N VAL A 58 0.88 15.06 7.59
CA VAL A 58 0.58 15.62 6.26
C VAL A 58 0.17 17.09 6.37
N LEU A 59 -0.74 17.42 7.29
CA LEU A 59 -1.15 18.81 7.53
C LEU A 59 0.01 19.70 8.01
N LYS A 60 0.99 19.13 8.73
CA LYS A 60 2.16 19.84 9.24
C LYS A 60 3.23 20.08 8.18
N GLN A 61 3.53 19.06 7.37
CA GLN A 61 4.74 19.03 6.54
C GLN A 61 4.49 19.35 5.06
N CYS A 62 3.26 19.19 4.56
CA CYS A 62 2.95 19.32 3.14
C CYS A 62 2.26 20.64 2.81
N ASN A 63 2.46 21.12 1.58
CA ASN A 63 1.67 22.22 1.00
C ASN A 63 0.25 21.77 0.66
N PHE A 64 -0.70 22.69 0.53
CA PHE A 64 -2.10 22.37 0.20
C PHE A 64 -2.28 21.47 -1.03
N ILE A 65 -1.52 21.71 -2.10
CA ILE A 65 -1.56 20.89 -3.31
C ILE A 65 -1.07 19.46 -3.01
N GLN A 66 0.00 19.33 -2.24
CA GLN A 66 0.55 18.03 -1.83
C GLN A 66 -0.41 17.29 -0.90
N GLN A 67 -1.06 17.99 0.05
CA GLN A 67 -2.08 17.41 0.93
C GLN A 67 -3.22 16.78 0.12
N ARG A 68 -3.69 17.48 -0.93
CA ARG A 68 -4.70 16.93 -1.86
C ARG A 68 -4.19 15.71 -2.62
N HIS A 69 -2.95 15.75 -3.14
CA HIS A 69 -2.37 14.58 -3.81
C HIS A 69 -2.28 13.36 -2.89
N VAL A 70 -1.85 13.54 -1.63
CA VAL A 70 -1.81 12.45 -0.64
C VAL A 70 -3.20 11.84 -0.44
N LEU A 71 -4.23 12.68 -0.24
CA LEU A 71 -5.60 12.22 -0.04
C LEU A 71 -6.19 11.54 -1.29
N HIS A 72 -5.95 12.10 -2.48
CA HIS A 72 -6.39 11.50 -3.75
C HIS A 72 -5.73 10.14 -3.98
N GLN A 73 -4.42 10.02 -3.72
CA GLN A 73 -3.69 8.77 -3.85
C GLN A 73 -4.15 7.72 -2.85
N SER A 74 -4.42 8.14 -1.61
CA SER A 74 -4.95 7.24 -0.56
C SER A 74 -6.34 6.71 -0.91
N LEU A 75 -7.23 7.58 -1.40
CA LEU A 75 -8.57 7.20 -1.85
C LEU A 75 -8.50 6.28 -3.08
N LEU A 76 -7.66 6.62 -4.07
CA LEU A 76 -7.43 5.77 -5.25
C LEU A 76 -6.91 4.40 -4.84
N ALA A 77 -5.98 4.34 -3.89
CA ALA A 77 -5.42 3.09 -3.39
C ALA A 77 -6.48 2.23 -2.70
N LEU A 78 -7.38 2.81 -1.90
CA LEU A 78 -8.52 2.09 -1.32
C LEU A 78 -9.40 1.45 -2.39
N TYR A 79 -9.80 2.21 -3.41
CA TYR A 79 -10.61 1.69 -4.52
C TYR A 79 -9.88 0.58 -5.28
N LEU A 80 -8.62 0.81 -5.66
CA LEU A 80 -7.82 -0.17 -6.39
C LEU A 80 -7.60 -1.45 -5.59
N PHE A 81 -7.31 -1.31 -4.29
CA PHE A 81 -7.13 -2.45 -3.39
C PHE A 81 -8.40 -3.31 -3.37
N SER A 82 -9.55 -2.69 -3.14
CA SER A 82 -10.82 -3.41 -3.04
C SER A 82 -11.28 -4.01 -4.36
N ILE A 83 -11.15 -3.30 -5.48
CA ILE A 83 -11.46 -3.85 -6.80
C ILE A 83 -10.53 -5.03 -7.11
N GLY A 84 -9.23 -4.90 -6.85
CA GLY A 84 -8.27 -5.97 -7.15
C GLY A 84 -8.52 -7.22 -6.30
N ILE A 85 -8.77 -7.04 -5.00
CA ILE A 85 -9.15 -8.16 -4.12
C ILE A 85 -10.46 -8.79 -4.60
N TYR A 86 -11.50 -8.00 -4.89
CA TYR A 86 -12.79 -8.51 -5.38
C TYR A 86 -12.62 -9.33 -6.67
N LEU A 87 -11.82 -8.84 -7.63
CA LEU A 87 -11.52 -9.58 -8.86
C LEU A 87 -10.81 -10.90 -8.57
N LEU A 88 -9.77 -10.90 -7.74
CA LEU A 88 -9.01 -12.11 -7.42
C LEU A 88 -9.84 -13.12 -6.60
N VAL A 89 -10.79 -12.64 -5.82
CA VAL A 89 -11.62 -13.45 -4.94
C VAL A 89 -12.77 -14.14 -5.67
N ASN A 90 -13.20 -13.61 -6.81
CA ASN A 90 -14.23 -14.23 -7.63
C ASN A 90 -13.67 -15.20 -8.68
N LEU A 91 -12.34 -15.39 -8.71
CA LEU A 91 -11.73 -16.39 -9.59
C LEU A 91 -11.92 -17.82 -9.05
N PRO A 92 -12.07 -18.80 -9.95
CA PRO A 92 -12.23 -20.21 -9.57
C PRO A 92 -11.07 -20.67 -8.70
N ALA A 93 -11.38 -21.08 -7.47
CA ALA A 93 -10.38 -21.65 -6.57
C ALA A 93 -9.92 -23.02 -7.10
N ALA A 94 -8.71 -23.43 -6.76
CA ALA A 94 -8.30 -24.81 -7.01
C ALA A 94 -9.06 -25.79 -6.08
N GLU A 95 -9.33 -27.01 -6.57
CA GLU A 95 -10.19 -28.01 -5.90
C GLU A 95 -9.81 -28.26 -4.43
N TYR A 96 -8.51 -28.22 -4.10
CA TYR A 96 -7.97 -28.42 -2.76
C TYR A 96 -8.15 -27.23 -1.79
N MET A 97 -8.78 -26.12 -2.20
CA MET A 97 -9.05 -24.94 -1.34
C MET A 97 -10.54 -24.73 -1.01
N HIS A 98 -11.47 -25.55 -1.52
CA HIS A 98 -12.91 -25.27 -1.40
C HIS A 98 -13.46 -25.30 0.04
N ASP A 99 -12.81 -26.03 0.96
CA ASP A 99 -13.38 -26.33 2.29
C ASP A 99 -12.79 -25.53 3.46
N ASN A 100 -12.08 -24.41 3.22
CA ASN A 100 -11.48 -23.63 4.31
C ASN A 100 -12.41 -22.49 4.80
N PRO A 101 -13.10 -22.63 5.95
CA PRO A 101 -14.06 -21.62 6.45
C PRO A 101 -13.40 -20.28 6.79
N ALA A 102 -12.11 -20.27 7.14
CA ALA A 102 -11.36 -19.03 7.39
C ALA A 102 -11.23 -18.18 6.11
N TYR A 103 -11.16 -18.82 4.94
CA TYR A 103 -11.15 -18.11 3.66
C TYR A 103 -12.53 -17.54 3.34
N GLN A 104 -13.61 -18.31 3.51
CA GLN A 104 -14.97 -17.82 3.22
C GLN A 104 -15.30 -16.58 4.07
N ILE A 105 -15.06 -16.61 5.38
CA ILE A 105 -15.36 -15.48 6.28
C ILE A 105 -14.50 -14.23 5.95
N VAL A 106 -13.21 -14.40 5.65
CA VAL A 106 -12.34 -13.25 5.35
C VAL A 106 -12.69 -12.60 4.01
N PHE A 107 -13.13 -13.41 3.04
CA PHE A 107 -13.28 -12.98 1.65
C PHE A 107 -14.74 -12.68 1.23
N GLU A 108 -15.77 -13.22 1.89
CA GLU A 108 -17.18 -12.90 1.59
C GLU A 108 -17.55 -11.47 2.01
N ASP A 109 -17.04 -10.99 3.15
CA ASP A 109 -17.38 -9.66 3.68
C ASP A 109 -16.47 -8.53 3.17
N ILE A 110 -15.63 -8.77 2.16
CA ILE A 110 -14.74 -7.73 1.61
C ILE A 110 -15.49 -6.50 1.13
N PRO A 111 -16.61 -6.61 0.39
CA PRO A 111 -17.34 -5.43 -0.05
C PRO A 111 -17.74 -4.56 1.14
N LYS A 112 -18.17 -5.18 2.24
CA LYS A 112 -18.57 -4.47 3.45
C LYS A 112 -17.38 -3.77 4.13
N LYS A 113 -16.24 -4.46 4.32
CA LYS A 113 -15.00 -3.86 4.83
C LYS A 113 -14.57 -2.64 4.02
N PHE A 114 -14.66 -2.78 2.69
CA PHE A 114 -14.34 -1.72 1.75
C PHE A 114 -15.27 -0.51 1.89
N PHE A 115 -16.58 -0.73 1.88
CA PHE A 115 -17.56 0.36 1.99
C PHE A 115 -17.40 1.10 3.32
N ALA A 116 -17.21 0.37 4.41
CA ALA A 116 -16.99 0.94 5.74
C ALA A 116 -15.76 1.88 5.76
N SER A 117 -14.57 1.35 5.43
CA SER A 117 -13.33 2.13 5.49
C SER A 117 -13.28 3.27 4.46
N THR A 118 -13.83 3.07 3.26
CA THR A 118 -13.79 4.10 2.21
C THR A 118 -14.72 5.26 2.51
N LEU A 119 -15.96 4.98 2.94
CA LEU A 119 -16.91 6.02 3.34
C LEU A 119 -16.43 6.74 4.60
N ALA A 120 -15.95 6.01 5.60
CA ALA A 120 -15.37 6.59 6.81
C ALA A 120 -14.19 7.52 6.45
N PHE A 121 -13.26 7.07 5.60
CA PHE A 121 -12.11 7.88 5.19
C PHE A 121 -12.53 9.15 4.45
N GLY A 122 -13.50 9.00 3.53
CA GLY A 122 -14.08 10.10 2.76
C GLY A 122 -14.73 11.16 3.65
N LEU A 123 -15.59 10.74 4.58
CA LEU A 123 -16.34 11.65 5.46
C LEU A 123 -15.48 12.28 6.55
N SER A 124 -14.45 11.57 7.03
CA SER A 124 -13.65 12.03 8.19
C SER A 124 -12.43 12.86 7.82
N PHE A 125 -11.77 12.56 6.69
CA PHE A 125 -10.56 13.30 6.29
C PHE A 125 -10.77 14.06 4.98
N TYR A 126 -11.27 13.39 3.94
CA TYR A 126 -11.30 13.95 2.58
C TYR A 126 -12.26 15.14 2.45
N LEU A 127 -13.51 14.97 2.87
CA LEU A 127 -14.56 15.97 2.76
C LEU A 127 -14.31 17.18 3.68
N PRO A 128 -13.95 17.02 4.97
CA PRO A 128 -13.55 18.14 5.83
C PRO A 128 -12.35 18.90 5.29
N HIS A 129 -11.35 18.21 4.73
CA HIS A 129 -10.19 18.85 4.10
C HIS A 129 -10.60 19.74 2.91
N LEU A 130 -11.47 19.24 2.04
CA LEU A 130 -11.96 19.95 0.87
C LEU A 130 -12.75 21.21 1.28
N LEU A 131 -13.65 21.08 2.26
CA LEU A 131 -14.45 22.18 2.79
C LEU A 131 -13.58 23.26 3.46
N CYS A 132 -12.61 22.86 4.30
CA CYS A 132 -11.69 23.80 4.94
C CYS A 132 -10.82 24.54 3.91
N CYS A 133 -10.37 23.85 2.86
CA CYS A 133 -9.57 24.45 1.80
C CYS A 133 -10.36 25.44 0.93
N ALA A 134 -11.66 25.19 0.70
CA ALA A 134 -12.50 26.05 -0.12
C ALA A 134 -12.87 27.36 0.60
N LYS A 135 -13.19 27.30 1.90
CA LYS A 135 -13.80 28.43 2.61
C LYS A 135 -12.85 29.21 3.53
N ARG A 136 -11.80 28.61 4.12
CA ARG A 136 -10.96 29.30 5.14
C ARG A 136 -9.49 28.82 5.14
N LYS A 137 -8.64 29.43 4.31
CA LYS A 137 -7.17 29.18 4.29
C LYS A 137 -6.49 29.40 5.65
N GLU A 138 -7.08 30.21 6.53
CA GLU A 138 -6.57 30.49 7.88
C GLU A 138 -6.69 29.31 8.86
N VAL A 139 -7.68 28.42 8.68
CA VAL A 139 -7.88 27.25 9.55
C VAL A 139 -6.67 26.33 9.48
N LEU A 140 -6.12 26.14 8.28
CA LEU A 140 -4.90 25.36 8.05
C LEU A 140 -3.61 26.14 8.34
N ARG A 141 -3.64 27.40 8.78
CA ARG A 141 -2.41 28.12 9.19
C ARG A 141 -2.11 27.95 10.68
N SER A 142 -3.11 27.82 11.54
CA SER A 142 -2.89 27.67 12.99
C SER A 142 -2.56 26.22 13.36
N PRO A 143 -1.48 25.97 14.12
CA PRO A 143 -1.10 24.62 14.53
C PRO A 143 -2.16 23.95 15.42
N LYS A 144 -2.90 24.74 16.23
CA LYS A 144 -3.99 24.25 17.09
C LYS A 144 -5.19 23.78 16.27
N LYS A 145 -5.53 24.51 15.22
CA LYS A 145 -6.65 24.16 14.32
C LYS A 145 -6.34 22.93 13.46
N ARG A 146 -5.09 22.75 13.02
CA ARG A 146 -4.63 21.51 12.34
C ARG A 146 -4.76 20.30 13.25
N LEU A 147 -4.36 20.44 14.52
CA LEU A 147 -4.51 19.38 15.51
C LEU A 147 -5.99 19.03 15.70
N LEU A 148 -6.84 20.03 15.93
CA LEU A 148 -8.27 19.82 16.12
C LEU A 148 -8.89 19.08 14.92
N LEU A 149 -8.56 19.49 13.69
CA LEU A 149 -9.06 18.85 12.46
C LEU A 149 -8.61 17.39 12.34
N ALA A 150 -7.37 17.07 12.71
CA ALA A 150 -6.87 15.71 12.64
C ALA A 150 -7.48 14.81 13.74
N LEU A 151 -7.61 15.31 14.97
CA LEU A 151 -8.19 14.58 16.08
C LEU A 151 -9.69 14.34 15.88
N SER A 152 -10.44 15.36 15.42
CA SER A 152 -11.85 15.19 15.09
C SER A 152 -12.03 14.21 13.92
N GLY A 153 -11.18 14.31 12.89
CA GLY A 153 -11.14 13.35 11.80
C GLY A 153 -10.89 11.92 12.29
N GLY A 154 -9.89 11.70 13.16
CA GLY A 154 -9.61 10.38 13.73
C GLY A 154 -10.76 9.78 14.53
N PHE A 155 -11.42 10.59 15.36
CA PHE A 155 -12.58 10.16 16.15
C PHE A 155 -13.76 9.76 15.24
N PHE A 156 -14.10 10.59 14.26
CA PHE A 156 -15.16 10.27 13.30
C PHE A 156 -14.80 9.06 12.43
N PHE A 157 -13.52 8.92 12.06
CA PHE A 157 -13.06 7.83 11.21
C PHE A 157 -13.27 6.49 11.88
N PHE A 158 -12.81 6.36 13.14
CA PHE A 158 -13.05 5.16 13.93
C PHE A 158 -14.54 4.88 14.13
N SER A 159 -15.32 5.88 14.53
CA SER A 159 -16.74 5.70 14.86
C SER A 159 -17.57 5.27 13.65
N LEU A 160 -17.35 5.90 12.49
CA LEU A 160 -18.03 5.55 11.23
C LEU A 160 -17.58 4.18 10.70
N ASP A 161 -16.28 3.89 10.72
CA ASP A 161 -15.74 2.60 10.28
C ASP A 161 -16.33 1.45 11.11
N PHE A 162 -16.28 1.58 12.44
CA PHE A 162 -16.87 0.58 13.36
C PHE A 162 -18.37 0.39 13.10
N TYR A 163 -19.12 1.49 12.99
CA TYR A 163 -20.57 1.43 12.79
C TYR A 163 -20.94 0.72 11.48
N PHE A 164 -20.27 1.06 10.37
CA PHE A 164 -20.52 0.40 9.09
C PHE A 164 -20.08 -1.06 9.07
N LEU A 165 -19.06 -1.41 9.85
CA LEU A 165 -18.54 -2.78 9.88
C LEU A 165 -19.39 -3.74 10.73
N PHE A 166 -19.95 -3.26 11.84
CA PHE A 166 -20.59 -4.11 12.85
C PHE A 166 -22.11 -3.88 13.04
N SER A 167 -22.72 -2.97 12.27
CA SER A 167 -24.17 -2.70 12.37
C SER A 167 -25.02 -3.93 12.06
N GLU A 168 -24.68 -4.71 11.05
CA GLU A 168 -25.43 -5.91 10.62
C GLU A 168 -24.47 -7.04 10.23
N PRO A 169 -24.47 -8.25 10.82
CA PRO A 169 -25.27 -8.75 11.94
C PRO A 169 -24.74 -8.27 13.31
N HIS A 170 -25.65 -8.08 14.27
CA HIS A 170 -25.30 -7.63 15.62
C HIS A 170 -24.35 -8.62 16.31
N VAL A 171 -23.10 -8.19 16.47
CA VAL A 171 -22.10 -8.90 17.28
C VAL A 171 -22.57 -8.96 18.72
N HIS A 172 -22.38 -10.11 19.38
CA HIS A 172 -22.61 -10.24 20.81
C HIS A 172 -21.88 -9.11 21.56
N SER A 173 -22.62 -8.35 22.37
CA SER A 173 -22.10 -7.20 23.14
C SER A 173 -21.56 -6.01 22.32
N PHE A 174 -22.16 -5.70 21.16
CA PHE A 174 -21.84 -4.53 20.31
C PHE A 174 -21.52 -3.24 21.11
N ASN A 175 -22.39 -2.85 22.06
CA ASN A 175 -22.21 -1.63 22.85
C ASN A 175 -20.93 -1.66 23.71
N ARG A 176 -20.61 -2.81 24.31
CA ARG A 176 -19.41 -2.96 25.14
C ARG A 176 -18.16 -2.87 24.28
N ILE A 177 -18.13 -3.61 23.16
CA ILE A 177 -16.99 -3.61 22.24
C ILE A 177 -16.77 -2.21 21.65
N TYR A 178 -17.84 -1.51 21.30
CA TYR A 178 -17.75 -0.14 20.82
C TYR A 178 -17.14 0.81 21.85
N VAL A 179 -17.62 0.78 23.10
CA VAL A 179 -17.14 1.66 24.17
C VAL A 179 -15.67 1.36 24.51
N ASP A 180 -15.31 0.09 24.67
CA ASP A 180 -13.93 -0.34 24.94
C ASP A 180 -12.99 0.11 23.81
N SER A 181 -13.40 -0.11 22.56
CA SER A 181 -12.65 0.30 21.38
C SER A 181 -12.52 1.82 21.24
N LEU A 182 -13.60 2.56 21.52
CA LEU A 182 -13.60 4.02 21.49
C LEU A 182 -12.67 4.59 22.56
N MET A 183 -12.65 3.98 23.75
CA MET A 183 -11.77 4.39 24.84
C MET A 183 -10.29 4.24 24.45
N VAL A 184 -9.93 3.11 23.82
CA VAL A 184 -8.57 2.87 23.31
C VAL A 184 -8.21 3.89 22.22
N ALA A 185 -9.07 4.06 21.22
CA ALA A 185 -8.85 4.99 20.12
C ALA A 185 -8.71 6.44 20.60
N ALA A 186 -9.61 6.88 21.49
CA ALA A 186 -9.56 8.21 22.10
C ALA A 186 -8.31 8.41 22.95
N GLY A 187 -7.86 7.40 23.69
CA GLY A 187 -6.62 7.45 24.46
C GLY A 187 -5.39 7.69 23.58
N ILE A 188 -5.27 6.99 22.45
CA ILE A 188 -4.17 7.17 21.48
C ILE A 188 -4.23 8.56 20.84
N LEU A 189 -5.43 9.02 20.44
CA LEU A 189 -5.61 10.35 19.86
C LEU A 189 -5.28 11.46 20.86
N PHE A 190 -5.73 11.34 22.11
CA PHE A 190 -5.52 12.33 23.16
C PHE A 190 -4.05 12.41 23.58
N SER A 191 -3.40 11.26 23.80
CA SER A 191 -1.96 11.20 24.08
C SER A 191 -1.14 11.83 22.95
N THR A 192 -1.48 11.54 21.69
CA THR A 192 -0.83 12.20 20.54
C THR A 192 -1.07 13.71 20.54
N GLY A 193 -2.27 14.17 20.90
CA GLY A 193 -2.58 15.58 21.04
C GLY A 193 -1.74 16.27 22.11
N ILE A 194 -1.59 15.66 23.28
CA ILE A 194 -0.73 16.15 24.37
C ILE A 194 0.72 16.20 23.92
N ILE A 195 1.24 15.12 23.33
CA ILE A 195 2.63 15.06 22.85
C ILE A 195 2.87 16.14 21.79
N TYR A 196 1.94 16.34 20.86
CA TYR A 196 2.07 17.35 19.82
C TYR A 196 2.09 18.78 20.39
N LEU A 197 1.21 19.10 21.33
CA LEU A 197 1.18 20.40 21.99
C LEU A 197 2.40 20.61 22.89
N GLY A 198 2.83 19.58 23.61
CA GLY A 198 4.07 19.58 24.38
C GLY A 198 5.28 19.84 23.51
N CYS A 199 5.41 19.14 22.37
CA CYS A 199 6.46 19.41 21.39
C CYS A 199 6.41 20.84 20.84
N LEU A 200 5.22 21.41 20.63
CA LEU A 200 5.07 22.79 20.16
C LEU A 200 5.56 23.81 21.19
N LEU A 201 5.35 23.53 22.49
CA LEU A 201 5.75 24.40 23.60
C LEU A 201 7.24 24.29 23.93
N PHE A 202 7.78 23.06 23.95
CA PHE A 202 9.15 22.78 24.42
C PHE A 202 10.20 22.78 23.30
N ILE A 203 9.86 22.38 22.07
CA ILE A 203 10.84 22.25 20.98
C ILE A 203 10.95 23.59 20.24
N ARG A 204 11.62 24.55 20.87
CA ARG A 204 12.13 25.73 20.20
C ARG A 204 13.44 25.32 19.51
N HIS A 205 13.29 24.86 18.26
CA HIS A 205 14.37 24.84 17.25
C HIS A 205 15.34 23.63 17.20
N LEU A 206 14.84 22.38 17.14
CA LEU A 206 15.69 21.27 16.66
C LEU A 206 15.77 21.29 15.12
N ARG A 207 16.66 22.12 14.57
CA ARG A 207 17.00 22.10 13.13
C ARG A 207 17.92 20.90 12.86
N TRP A 208 17.34 19.78 12.45
CA TRP A 208 18.13 18.67 11.91
C TRP A 208 18.91 19.10 10.65
N PRO A 209 20.25 18.92 10.63
CA PRO A 209 21.13 19.39 9.56
C PRO A 209 21.17 18.38 8.41
N PHE A 210 20.03 17.87 7.95
CA PHE A 210 20.01 17.11 6.69
C PHE A 210 19.86 18.09 5.53
N LYS A 211 21.02 18.49 4.97
CA LYS A 211 21.20 19.27 3.74
C LYS A 211 21.50 18.33 2.56
N LYS A 212 20.64 17.36 2.26
CA LYS A 212 20.66 16.72 0.94
C LYS A 212 19.57 17.36 0.07
N ALA A 213 19.97 17.85 -1.10
CA ALA A 213 19.03 18.28 -2.13
C ALA A 213 18.13 17.09 -2.46
N VAL A 214 16.82 17.33 -2.49
CA VAL A 214 15.84 16.29 -2.83
C VAL A 214 16.03 15.96 -4.33
N PRO A 215 16.17 14.67 -4.70
CA PRO A 215 16.27 14.27 -6.11
C PRO A 215 15.14 14.84 -6.97
N SER A 216 15.44 15.23 -8.20
CA SER A 216 14.49 15.88 -9.12
C SER A 216 13.23 15.05 -9.39
N TYR A 217 13.34 13.73 -9.45
CA TYR A 217 12.20 12.83 -9.67
C TYR A 217 11.16 12.86 -8.52
N LEU A 218 11.56 13.19 -7.28
CA LEU A 218 10.64 13.33 -6.14
C LEU A 218 9.89 14.66 -6.10
N LEU A 219 10.16 15.56 -7.05
CA LEU A 219 9.40 16.79 -7.22
C LEU A 219 8.20 16.57 -8.16
N HIS A 220 8.25 15.55 -9.02
CA HIS A 220 7.20 15.28 -9.99
C HIS A 220 6.05 14.47 -9.36
N PRO A 221 4.81 14.97 -9.39
CA PRO A 221 3.67 14.24 -8.82
C PRO A 221 3.41 12.92 -9.56
N LEU A 222 3.66 12.86 -10.86
CA LEU A 222 3.52 11.64 -11.66
C LEU A 222 4.33 10.47 -11.10
N TYR A 223 5.57 10.72 -10.66
CA TYR A 223 6.39 9.70 -10.02
C TYR A 223 5.69 9.13 -8.77
N HIS A 224 5.09 10.00 -7.95
CA HIS A 224 4.40 9.57 -6.73
C HIS A 224 3.15 8.74 -7.04
N TYR A 225 2.42 9.08 -8.11
CA TYR A 225 1.26 8.30 -8.54
C TYR A 225 1.65 6.92 -9.07
N LEU A 226 2.73 6.84 -9.85
CA LEU A 226 3.27 5.56 -10.33
C LEU A 226 3.69 4.68 -9.15
N VAL A 227 4.47 5.22 -8.21
CA VAL A 227 4.90 4.50 -7.01
C VAL A 227 3.69 4.07 -6.18
N GLY A 228 2.73 4.95 -5.91
CA GLY A 228 1.53 4.64 -5.13
C GLY A 228 0.66 3.55 -5.78
N PHE A 229 0.51 3.58 -7.11
CA PHE A 229 -0.17 2.54 -7.86
C PHE A 229 0.53 1.18 -7.70
N ALA A 230 1.84 1.13 -7.95
CA ALA A 230 2.63 -0.10 -7.80
C ALA A 230 2.62 -0.65 -6.36
N VAL A 231 2.73 0.22 -5.35
CA VAL A 231 2.60 -0.17 -3.94
C VAL A 231 1.23 -0.80 -3.67
N THR A 232 0.15 -0.20 -4.19
CA THR A 232 -1.20 -0.73 -3.99
C THR A 232 -1.35 -2.10 -4.65
N ILE A 233 -0.90 -2.26 -5.90
CA ILE A 233 -0.94 -3.56 -6.59
C ILE A 233 -0.12 -4.62 -5.84
N MET A 234 1.08 -4.26 -5.35
CA MET A 234 1.90 -5.15 -4.55
C MET A 234 1.19 -5.59 -3.26
N LEU A 235 0.53 -4.67 -2.55
CA LEU A 235 -0.25 -5.01 -1.35
C LEU A 235 -1.44 -5.93 -1.66
N ILE A 236 -2.10 -5.77 -2.81
CA ILE A 236 -3.14 -6.71 -3.28
C ILE A 236 -2.52 -8.10 -3.51
N CYS A 237 -1.35 -8.16 -4.16
CA CYS A 237 -0.64 -9.41 -4.39
C CYS A 237 -0.28 -10.11 -3.08
N LEU A 238 0.20 -9.38 -2.07
CA LEU A 238 0.53 -9.90 -0.74
C LEU A 238 -0.70 -10.48 -0.01
N ALA A 239 -1.85 -9.81 -0.11
CA ALA A 239 -3.09 -10.27 0.51
C ALA A 239 -3.65 -11.55 -0.15
N CYS A 240 -3.40 -11.76 -1.45
CA CYS A 240 -3.88 -12.91 -2.21
C CYS A 240 -2.80 -13.96 -2.52
N GLU A 241 -1.63 -13.91 -1.87
CA GLU A 241 -0.48 -14.74 -2.22
C GLU A 241 -0.73 -16.25 -2.07
N TYR A 242 -1.46 -16.64 -1.03
CA TYR A 242 -1.78 -18.04 -0.74
C TYR A 242 -3.03 -18.56 -1.44
N ARG A 243 -3.74 -17.71 -2.20
CA ARG A 243 -4.91 -18.14 -2.96
C ARG A 243 -4.46 -18.71 -4.30
N LEU A 244 -4.72 -20.00 -4.53
CA LEU A 244 -4.44 -20.66 -5.80
C LEU A 244 -5.70 -20.69 -6.67
N VAL A 245 -5.57 -20.25 -7.91
CA VAL A 245 -6.63 -20.18 -8.93
C VAL A 245 -6.39 -21.29 -9.94
N SER A 246 -7.47 -21.98 -10.36
CA SER A 246 -7.44 -23.00 -11.39
C SER A 246 -8.25 -22.56 -12.61
N PHE A 247 -7.62 -22.50 -13.79
CA PHE A 247 -8.32 -22.14 -15.04
C PHE A 247 -8.73 -23.38 -15.85
N SER A 248 -7.94 -24.45 -15.76
CA SER A 248 -8.20 -25.78 -16.29
C SER A 248 -7.57 -26.82 -15.34
N ASN A 249 -7.91 -28.11 -15.47
CA ASN A 249 -7.46 -29.17 -14.54
C ASN A 249 -5.94 -29.23 -14.30
N GLU A 250 -5.13 -28.68 -15.21
CA GLU A 250 -3.66 -28.68 -15.09
C GLU A 250 -3.04 -27.28 -14.91
N TRP A 251 -3.81 -26.20 -15.09
CA TRP A 251 -3.31 -24.82 -15.01
C TRP A 251 -3.70 -24.17 -13.69
N THR A 252 -2.87 -24.42 -12.68
CA THR A 252 -2.96 -23.78 -11.37
C THR A 252 -1.85 -22.75 -11.19
N MET A 253 -2.19 -21.61 -10.58
CA MET A 253 -1.22 -20.57 -10.22
C MET A 253 -1.72 -19.71 -9.07
N ALA A 254 -0.81 -18.98 -8.42
CA ALA A 254 -1.19 -18.01 -7.39
C ALA A 254 -1.97 -16.83 -7.98
N ALA A 255 -3.08 -16.46 -7.33
CA ALA A 255 -3.93 -15.32 -7.70
C ALA A 255 -3.13 -14.01 -7.73
N SER A 256 -2.19 -13.84 -6.79
CA SER A 256 -1.25 -12.71 -6.75
C SER A 256 -0.43 -12.58 -8.03
N GLY A 257 -0.15 -13.69 -8.71
CA GLY A 257 0.59 -13.74 -9.97
C GLY A 257 -0.08 -12.98 -11.11
N LEU A 258 -1.41 -12.83 -11.08
CA LEU A 258 -2.21 -12.20 -12.14
C LEU A 258 -1.97 -10.69 -12.25
N LEU A 259 -1.91 -10.00 -11.10
CA LEU A 259 -1.79 -8.53 -11.05
C LEU A 259 -0.34 -8.06 -10.99
N PHE A 260 0.59 -8.92 -10.56
CA PHE A 260 2.01 -8.58 -10.45
C PHE A 260 2.67 -7.98 -11.71
N PRO A 261 2.31 -8.39 -12.96
CA PRO A 261 2.82 -7.75 -14.18
C PRO A 261 2.57 -6.23 -14.24
N LEU A 262 1.53 -5.71 -13.59
CA LEU A 262 1.27 -4.27 -13.52
C LEU A 262 2.36 -3.54 -12.73
N THR A 263 2.89 -4.14 -11.66
CA THR A 263 4.00 -3.59 -10.89
C THR A 263 5.29 -3.54 -11.73
N PHE A 264 5.54 -4.57 -12.55
CA PHE A 264 6.64 -4.57 -13.51
C PHE A 264 6.49 -3.49 -14.58
N LEU A 265 5.29 -3.29 -15.11
CA LEU A 265 5.01 -2.22 -16.08
C LEU A 265 5.42 -0.86 -15.50
N VAL A 266 5.08 -0.59 -14.24
CA VAL A 266 5.47 0.64 -13.55
C VAL A 266 6.99 0.74 -13.36
N SER A 267 7.65 -0.33 -12.94
CA SER A 267 9.11 -0.33 -12.77
C SER A 267 9.83 0.01 -14.07
N ASN A 268 9.39 -0.58 -15.19
CA ASN A 268 9.93 -0.27 -16.51
C ASN A 268 9.69 1.19 -16.91
N LEU A 269 8.47 1.72 -16.69
CA LEU A 269 8.17 3.13 -16.94
C LEU A 269 9.06 4.06 -16.11
N ILE A 270 9.26 3.76 -14.82
CA ILE A 270 10.12 4.56 -13.94
C ILE A 270 11.58 4.50 -14.42
N GLY A 271 12.09 3.32 -14.75
CA GLY A 271 13.46 3.13 -15.25
C GLY A 271 13.73 3.83 -16.59
N GLU A 272 12.72 3.93 -17.45
CA GLU A 272 12.80 4.63 -18.73
C GLU A 272 12.60 6.15 -18.63
N LEU A 273 11.68 6.62 -17.78
CA LEU A 273 11.36 8.06 -17.65
C LEU A 273 12.33 8.79 -16.71
N TYR A 274 12.66 8.19 -15.56
CA TYR A 274 13.41 8.84 -14.48
C TYR A 274 14.81 8.23 -14.27
N GLY A 275 15.11 7.12 -14.95
CA GLY A 275 16.44 6.50 -14.96
C GLY A 275 16.70 5.54 -13.80
N TYR A 276 17.93 5.01 -13.78
CA TYR A 276 18.34 3.92 -12.89
C TYR A 276 18.19 4.26 -11.40
N LYS A 277 18.68 5.44 -10.96
CA LYS A 277 18.60 5.87 -9.56
C LYS A 277 17.16 5.98 -9.03
N ALA A 278 16.22 6.40 -9.89
CA ALA A 278 14.82 6.50 -9.53
C ALA A 278 14.14 5.13 -9.46
N ASN A 279 14.54 4.18 -10.32
CA ASN A 279 14.07 2.80 -10.26
C ASN A 279 14.58 2.08 -9.01
N LEU A 280 15.87 2.26 -8.65
CA LEU A 280 16.40 1.71 -7.39
C LEU A 280 15.69 2.28 -6.16
N TYR A 281 15.43 3.60 -6.13
CA TYR A 281 14.68 4.20 -5.03
C TYR A 281 13.26 3.63 -4.95
N PHE A 282 12.60 3.43 -6.10
CA PHE A 282 11.31 2.74 -6.18
C PHE A 282 11.38 1.31 -5.61
N THR A 283 12.41 0.54 -5.96
CA THR A 283 12.63 -0.82 -5.42
C THR A 283 12.75 -0.81 -3.90
N VAL A 284 13.57 0.09 -3.35
CA VAL A 284 13.73 0.23 -1.89
C VAL A 284 12.40 0.61 -1.23
N VAL A 285 11.63 1.49 -1.86
CA VAL A 285 10.30 1.87 -1.37
C VAL A 285 9.34 0.68 -1.35
N LEU A 286 9.30 -0.15 -2.41
CA LEU A 286 8.48 -1.36 -2.44
C LEU A 286 8.86 -2.32 -1.30
N MET A 287 10.14 -2.64 -1.15
CA MET A 287 10.62 -3.56 -0.11
C MET A 287 10.32 -3.05 1.30
N LEU A 288 10.59 -1.77 1.57
CA LEU A 288 10.28 -1.20 2.89
C LEU A 288 8.78 -1.18 3.17
N THR A 289 7.96 -1.01 2.12
CA THR A 289 6.51 -1.01 2.25
C THR A 289 5.97 -2.41 2.53
N GLU A 290 6.45 -3.41 1.80
CA GLU A 290 6.10 -4.82 2.01
C GLU A 290 6.51 -5.27 3.43
N LEU A 291 7.77 -5.04 3.82
CA LEU A 291 8.25 -5.35 5.16
C LEU A 291 7.43 -4.63 6.25
N ALA A 292 7.14 -3.33 6.09
CA ALA A 292 6.34 -2.59 7.07
C ALA A 292 4.92 -3.13 7.18
N PHE A 293 4.27 -3.44 6.04
CA PHE A 293 2.94 -4.02 6.03
C PHE A 293 2.92 -5.38 6.73
N ASP A 294 3.87 -6.24 6.42
CA ASP A 294 3.95 -7.59 6.97
C ASP A 294 4.27 -7.60 8.47
N LEU A 295 5.18 -6.74 8.94
CA LEU A 295 5.47 -6.60 10.38
C LEU A 295 4.25 -6.07 11.14
N LEU A 296 3.52 -5.10 10.58
CA LEU A 296 2.29 -4.59 11.18
C LEU A 296 1.19 -5.65 11.20
N LEU A 297 1.07 -6.43 10.12
CA LEU A 297 0.12 -7.54 10.07
C LEU A 297 0.48 -8.63 11.06
N MET A 298 1.77 -8.99 11.18
CA MET A 298 2.26 -9.94 12.17
C MET A 298 1.97 -9.47 13.61
N GLY A 299 2.22 -8.19 13.90
CA GLY A 299 1.88 -7.59 15.19
C GLY A 299 0.38 -7.61 15.48
N ALA A 300 -0.45 -7.30 14.48
CA ALA A 300 -1.90 -7.38 14.62
C ALA A 300 -2.37 -8.82 14.84
N VAL A 301 -1.80 -9.80 14.14
CA VAL A 301 -2.10 -11.24 14.30
C VAL A 301 -1.64 -11.76 15.66
N ALA A 302 -0.50 -11.31 16.20
CA ALA A 302 0.01 -11.78 17.49
C ALA A 302 -0.87 -11.41 18.68
N LEU A 303 -1.75 -10.40 18.55
CA LEU A 303 -2.65 -10.00 19.61
C LEU A 303 -3.71 -11.07 19.91
N PRO A 304 -3.99 -11.35 21.19
CA PRO A 304 -4.91 -12.41 21.61
C PRO A 304 -6.30 -12.17 21.03
N SER A 305 -6.88 -13.22 20.44
CA SER A 305 -8.22 -13.20 19.86
C SER A 305 -9.13 -14.09 20.72
N PRO A 306 -10.42 -13.75 20.86
CA PRO A 306 -11.33 -14.53 21.69
C PRO A 306 -11.52 -15.94 21.10
N GLU A 307 -11.84 -16.92 21.95
CA GLU A 307 -11.93 -18.35 21.57
C GLU A 307 -12.91 -18.62 20.42
N PHE A 308 -13.96 -17.81 20.29
CA PHE A 308 -14.97 -17.95 19.24
C PHE A 308 -14.52 -17.44 17.85
N PHE A 309 -13.38 -16.74 17.73
CA PHE A 309 -12.90 -16.17 16.46
C PHE A 309 -11.36 -16.23 16.36
N ASN A 310 -10.80 -17.43 16.38
CA ASN A 310 -9.35 -17.65 16.41
C ASN A 310 -8.76 -17.98 15.03
N LEU A 311 -8.33 -16.95 14.29
CA LEU A 311 -7.60 -17.07 13.02
C LEU A 311 -6.08 -17.24 13.19
N ASN A 312 -5.58 -17.19 14.44
CA ASN A 312 -4.14 -17.12 14.74
C ASN A 312 -3.31 -18.34 14.28
N PRO A 313 -3.82 -19.60 14.30
CA PRO A 313 -3.04 -20.76 13.87
C PRO A 313 -2.65 -20.74 12.38
N PHE A 314 -3.49 -20.17 11.52
CA PHE A 314 -3.23 -20.10 10.08
C PHE A 314 -2.13 -19.09 9.75
N TYR A 315 -2.24 -17.88 10.33
CA TYR A 315 -1.29 -16.81 10.09
C TYR A 315 0.08 -17.05 10.76
N SER A 316 0.14 -17.76 11.89
CA SER A 316 1.39 -18.04 12.60
C SER A 316 2.32 -18.97 11.81
N PHE A 317 1.78 -19.86 10.99
CA PHE A 317 2.57 -20.73 10.12
C PHE A 317 3.03 -20.03 8.83
N ILE A 318 2.16 -19.18 8.27
CA ILE A 318 2.34 -18.58 6.95
C ILE A 318 3.24 -17.34 6.98
N ILE A 319 2.98 -16.40 7.91
CA ILE A 319 3.63 -15.09 7.90
C ILE A 319 5.15 -15.16 8.09
N PRO A 320 5.70 -15.94 9.04
CA PRO A 320 7.15 -15.98 9.26
C PRO A 320 7.95 -16.46 8.05
N ARG A 321 7.34 -17.29 7.21
CA ARG A 321 7.94 -17.80 5.98
C ARG A 321 7.76 -16.84 4.81
N ARG A 322 6.59 -16.19 4.72
CA ARG A 322 6.27 -15.21 3.69
C ARG A 322 7.24 -14.04 3.69
N ILE A 323 7.51 -13.46 4.87
CA ILE A 323 8.34 -12.24 4.99
C ILE A 323 9.71 -12.40 4.30
N PRO A 324 10.57 -13.36 4.67
CA PRO A 324 11.87 -13.49 4.03
C PRO A 324 11.75 -13.90 2.55
N ALA A 325 10.73 -14.67 2.18
CA ALA A 325 10.51 -15.07 0.79
C ALA A 325 10.16 -13.87 -0.11
N ALA A 326 9.14 -13.09 0.28
CA ALA A 326 8.67 -11.92 -0.46
C ALA A 326 9.74 -10.82 -0.51
N THR A 327 10.39 -10.49 0.61
CA THR A 327 11.44 -9.47 0.65
C THR A 327 12.63 -9.85 -0.25
N LEU A 328 13.12 -11.10 -0.19
CA LEU A 328 14.22 -11.56 -1.05
C LEU A 328 13.80 -11.63 -2.53
N ALA A 329 12.59 -12.10 -2.81
CA ALA A 329 12.06 -12.15 -4.16
C ALA A 329 11.96 -10.74 -4.77
N LEU A 330 11.41 -9.76 -4.04
CA LEU A 330 11.34 -8.36 -4.48
C LEU A 330 12.74 -7.77 -4.69
N PHE A 331 13.66 -8.03 -3.76
CA PHE A 331 15.05 -7.56 -3.86
C PHE A 331 15.73 -8.04 -5.14
N VAL A 332 15.78 -9.36 -5.34
CA VAL A 332 16.44 -9.96 -6.52
C VAL A 332 15.77 -9.50 -7.80
N THR A 333 14.44 -9.46 -7.83
CA THR A 333 13.66 -9.16 -9.03
C THR A 333 13.84 -7.71 -9.50
N PHE A 334 13.59 -6.74 -8.62
CA PHE A 334 13.57 -5.34 -9.03
C PHE A 334 14.98 -4.75 -9.15
N ILE A 335 15.97 -5.25 -8.39
CA ILE A 335 17.36 -4.85 -8.58
C ILE A 335 17.91 -5.43 -9.87
N SER A 336 17.67 -6.73 -10.16
CA SER A 336 18.09 -7.31 -11.44
C SER A 336 17.43 -6.61 -12.61
N ASN A 337 16.13 -6.31 -12.54
CA ASN A 337 15.45 -5.52 -13.58
C ASN A 337 16.11 -4.15 -13.79
N ALA A 338 16.35 -3.39 -12.72
CA ALA A 338 16.99 -2.08 -12.81
C ALA A 338 18.41 -2.15 -13.40
N LEU A 339 19.21 -3.13 -12.96
CA LEU A 339 20.56 -3.36 -13.46
C LEU A 339 20.54 -3.77 -14.93
N CYS A 340 19.69 -4.73 -15.32
CA CYS A 340 19.56 -5.16 -16.71
C CYS A 340 19.14 -4.01 -17.62
N LEU A 341 18.16 -3.19 -17.21
CA LEU A 341 17.75 -2.00 -17.98
C LEU A 341 18.91 -1.01 -18.17
N GLU A 342 19.75 -0.79 -17.15
CA GLU A 342 20.89 0.11 -17.27
C GLU A 342 22.02 -0.47 -18.13
N HIS A 343 22.32 -1.75 -17.99
CA HIS A 343 23.37 -2.42 -18.78
C HIS A 343 22.97 -2.51 -20.26
N LEU A 344 21.71 -2.88 -20.54
CA LEU A 344 21.21 -2.99 -21.90
C LEU A 344 21.20 -1.65 -22.63
N LYS A 345 21.02 -0.52 -21.93
CA LYS A 345 21.17 0.83 -22.52
C LYS A 345 22.55 1.09 -23.12
N LYS A 346 23.59 0.37 -22.67
CA LYS A 346 24.98 0.52 -23.16
C LYS A 346 25.34 -0.49 -24.26
N THR A 347 24.44 -1.41 -24.59
CA THR A 347 24.69 -2.48 -25.57
C THR A 347 23.86 -2.29 -26.84
N GLU A 348 24.32 -2.84 -27.96
CA GLU A 348 23.61 -2.78 -29.25
C GLU A 348 22.23 -3.48 -29.20
N LEU A 349 22.11 -4.56 -28.42
CA LEU A 349 20.85 -5.29 -28.19
C LEU A 349 19.77 -4.43 -27.51
N GLY A 350 20.14 -3.33 -26.85
CA GLY A 350 19.22 -2.42 -26.19
C GLY A 350 18.93 -1.14 -26.95
N GLN A 351 19.32 -1.03 -28.23
CA GLN A 351 19.00 0.13 -29.08
C GLN A 351 17.48 0.35 -29.18
N SER A 352 16.71 -0.72 -29.36
CA SER A 352 15.25 -0.66 -29.26
C SER A 352 14.80 -0.76 -27.81
N ARG A 353 14.00 0.22 -27.37
CA ARG A 353 13.40 0.24 -26.02
C ARG A 353 12.58 -1.02 -25.74
N GLY A 354 11.87 -1.54 -26.75
CA GLY A 354 11.03 -2.72 -26.63
C GLY A 354 11.84 -3.98 -26.29
N TRP A 355 12.92 -4.23 -27.04
CA TRP A 355 13.83 -5.36 -26.81
C TRP A 355 14.50 -5.28 -25.43
N ARG A 356 14.94 -4.08 -25.04
CA ARG A 356 15.53 -3.86 -23.72
C ARG A 356 14.57 -4.22 -22.59
N ILE A 357 13.32 -3.75 -22.64
CA ILE A 357 12.31 -4.03 -21.61
C ILE A 357 11.98 -5.53 -21.58
N LEU A 358 11.85 -6.17 -22.75
CA LEU A 358 11.53 -7.59 -22.85
C LEU A 358 12.64 -8.43 -22.20
N ILE A 359 13.90 -8.23 -22.58
CA ILE A 359 15.04 -8.98 -22.05
C ILE A 359 15.17 -8.78 -20.53
N ALA A 360 15.08 -7.52 -20.05
CA ALA A 360 15.17 -7.23 -18.61
C ALA A 360 14.03 -7.86 -17.80
N ASN A 361 12.81 -7.89 -18.35
CA ASN A 361 11.67 -8.52 -17.69
C ASN A 361 11.75 -10.05 -17.71
N VAL A 362 12.26 -10.67 -18.78
CA VAL A 362 12.47 -12.13 -18.82
C VAL A 362 13.44 -12.54 -17.72
N VAL A 363 14.60 -11.89 -17.61
CA VAL A 363 15.59 -12.20 -16.57
C VAL A 363 15.01 -11.99 -15.18
N ALA A 364 14.38 -10.85 -14.93
CA ALA A 364 13.81 -10.54 -13.62
C ALA A 364 12.64 -11.48 -13.24
N THR A 365 11.77 -11.83 -14.19
CA THR A 365 10.64 -12.75 -13.95
C THR A 365 11.10 -14.17 -13.68
N SER A 366 12.13 -14.65 -14.38
CA SER A 366 12.73 -15.95 -14.11
C SER A 366 13.31 -16.01 -12.69
N LEU A 367 14.05 -14.97 -12.28
CA LEU A 367 14.58 -14.88 -10.93
C LEU A 367 13.47 -14.77 -9.87
N LEU A 368 12.42 -13.98 -10.14
CA LEU A 368 11.26 -13.86 -9.26
C LEU A 368 10.61 -15.22 -9.00
N CYS A 369 10.27 -15.95 -10.06
CA CYS A 369 9.59 -17.24 -9.95
C CYS A 369 10.47 -18.26 -9.22
N LEU A 370 11.76 -18.32 -9.55
CA LEU A 370 12.70 -19.23 -8.90
C LEU A 370 12.83 -18.95 -7.40
N VAL A 371 13.08 -17.70 -7.00
CA VAL A 371 13.28 -17.33 -5.60
C VAL A 371 11.98 -17.43 -4.80
N ASN A 372 10.87 -16.88 -5.33
CA ASN A 372 9.61 -16.82 -4.58
C ASN A 372 9.04 -18.22 -4.34
N TYR A 373 8.88 -19.04 -5.39
CA TYR A 373 8.23 -20.34 -5.25
C TYR A 373 9.10 -21.34 -4.47
N SER A 374 10.43 -21.29 -4.61
CA SER A 374 11.33 -22.14 -3.81
C SER A 374 11.26 -21.80 -2.32
N LEU A 375 11.33 -20.52 -1.96
CA LEU A 375 11.29 -20.08 -0.57
C LEU A 375 9.89 -20.19 0.04
N LEU A 376 8.82 -19.95 -0.72
CA LEU A 376 7.45 -19.95 -0.19
C LEU A 376 6.87 -21.37 -0.05
N PHE A 377 7.11 -22.26 -1.02
CA PHE A 377 6.48 -23.58 -1.06
C PHE A 377 7.44 -24.75 -0.74
N GLY A 378 8.75 -24.53 -0.70
CA GLY A 378 9.74 -25.58 -0.46
C GLY A 378 9.49 -26.38 0.82
N GLY A 379 9.31 -27.70 0.74
CA GLY A 379 9.04 -28.53 1.92
C GLY A 379 7.60 -28.46 2.46
N ILE A 380 6.69 -27.74 1.77
CA ILE A 380 5.23 -27.87 1.99
C ILE A 380 4.63 -28.74 0.90
N TYR A 381 4.92 -28.44 -0.36
CA TYR A 381 4.43 -29.18 -1.52
C TYR A 381 5.54 -30.07 -2.11
N PRO A 382 5.18 -31.19 -2.76
CA PRO A 382 6.12 -32.00 -3.52
C PRO A 382 6.76 -31.17 -4.65
N TYR A 383 8.01 -31.50 -4.98
CA TYR A 383 8.83 -30.75 -5.93
C TYR A 383 8.17 -30.59 -7.31
N GLU A 384 7.48 -31.63 -7.78
CA GLU A 384 6.75 -31.61 -9.07
C GLU A 384 5.64 -30.56 -9.11
N GLN A 385 4.87 -30.42 -8.02
CA GLN A 385 3.81 -29.42 -7.92
C GLN A 385 4.39 -28.00 -7.87
N ILE A 386 5.48 -27.79 -7.13
CA ILE A 386 6.17 -26.49 -7.07
C ILE A 386 6.67 -26.10 -8.45
N LEU A 387 7.29 -27.03 -9.19
CA LEU A 387 7.74 -26.77 -10.55
C LEU A 387 6.58 -26.41 -11.49
N ASN A 388 5.48 -27.16 -11.45
CA ASN A 388 4.31 -26.87 -12.28
C ASN A 388 3.74 -25.46 -11.98
N LEU A 389 3.55 -25.13 -10.70
CA LEU A 389 3.13 -23.79 -10.28
C LEU A 389 4.10 -22.69 -10.75
N THR A 390 5.40 -22.95 -10.66
CA THR A 390 6.45 -22.01 -11.06
C THR A 390 6.43 -21.75 -12.56
N VAL A 391 6.34 -22.82 -13.36
CA VAL A 391 6.32 -22.75 -14.83
C VAL A 391 5.05 -22.06 -15.32
N ASN A 392 3.88 -22.42 -14.79
CA ASN A 392 2.60 -21.78 -15.14
C ASN A 392 2.62 -20.28 -14.85
N ALA A 393 3.08 -19.90 -13.65
CA ALA A 393 3.21 -18.49 -13.28
C ALA A 393 4.24 -17.75 -14.13
N TRP A 394 5.34 -18.40 -14.50
CA TRP A 394 6.38 -17.83 -15.36
C TRP A 394 5.86 -17.59 -16.78
N ILE A 395 5.22 -18.58 -17.41
CA ILE A 395 4.60 -18.47 -18.74
C ILE A 395 3.60 -17.32 -18.75
N TYR A 396 2.72 -17.26 -17.75
CA TYR A 396 1.73 -16.19 -17.63
C TYR A 396 2.38 -14.80 -17.56
N LYS A 397 3.40 -14.63 -16.69
CA LYS A 397 4.09 -13.33 -16.52
C LYS A 397 4.84 -12.92 -17.79
N LEU A 398 5.42 -13.88 -18.52
CA LEU A 398 6.05 -13.61 -19.81
C LEU A 398 5.03 -13.20 -20.87
N ALA A 399 3.92 -13.92 -20.99
CA ALA A 399 2.84 -13.55 -21.90
C ALA A 399 2.31 -12.15 -21.58
N ALA A 400 2.04 -11.86 -20.30
CA ALA A 400 1.61 -10.55 -19.83
C ALA A 400 2.63 -9.45 -20.15
N THR A 401 3.94 -9.76 -20.12
CA THR A 401 4.99 -8.83 -20.52
C THR A 401 4.95 -8.53 -22.01
N VAL A 402 4.81 -9.55 -22.86
CA VAL A 402 4.76 -9.40 -24.32
C VAL A 402 3.52 -8.58 -24.73
N PHE A 403 2.35 -8.92 -24.17
CA PHE A 403 1.11 -8.17 -24.44
C PHE A 403 1.09 -6.78 -23.79
N GLY A 404 1.77 -6.61 -22.66
CA GLY A 404 1.88 -5.33 -21.96
C GLY A 404 2.90 -4.36 -22.58
N LEU A 405 3.86 -4.86 -23.38
CA LEU A 405 4.89 -4.05 -24.02
C LEU A 405 4.35 -2.88 -24.88
N PRO A 406 3.36 -3.05 -25.77
CA PRO A 406 2.79 -1.92 -26.52
C PRO A 406 2.19 -0.86 -25.59
N VAL A 407 1.56 -1.28 -24.48
CA VAL A 407 0.98 -0.37 -23.48
C VAL A 407 2.09 0.42 -22.78
N VAL A 408 3.20 -0.23 -22.39
CA VAL A 408 4.35 0.43 -21.76
C VAL A 408 4.93 1.51 -22.69
N LEU A 409 5.13 1.18 -23.97
CA LEU A 409 5.70 2.11 -24.95
C LEU A 409 4.74 3.28 -25.23
N TRP A 410 3.44 3.02 -25.30
CA TRP A 410 2.42 4.05 -25.47
C TRP A 410 2.37 5.00 -24.25
N LEU A 411 2.31 4.45 -23.03
CA LEU A 411 2.33 5.24 -21.79
C LEU A 411 3.61 6.07 -21.68
N TYR A 412 4.76 5.49 -22.00
CA TYR A 412 6.03 6.21 -22.02
C TYR A 412 5.96 7.44 -22.94
N ASN A 413 5.46 7.26 -24.18
CA ASN A 413 5.37 8.35 -25.15
C ASN A 413 4.40 9.44 -24.68
N LEU A 414 3.28 9.07 -24.05
CA LEU A 414 2.34 10.04 -23.48
C LEU A 414 2.96 10.84 -22.33
N LEU A 415 3.59 10.15 -21.37
CA LEU A 415 4.17 10.77 -20.18
C LEU A 415 5.39 11.63 -20.53
N CYS A 416 6.19 11.20 -21.52
CA CYS A 416 7.33 11.98 -22.02
C CYS A 416 6.87 13.29 -22.67
N LYS A 417 5.81 13.25 -23.49
CA LYS A 417 5.19 14.47 -24.07
C LYS A 417 4.68 15.41 -22.98
N GLN A 418 4.10 14.90 -21.90
CA GLN A 418 3.64 15.71 -20.78
C GLN A 418 4.80 16.32 -19.99
N ALA A 419 5.88 15.55 -19.77
CA ALA A 419 7.07 16.03 -19.08
C ALA A 419 7.78 17.16 -19.87
N GLN A 420 7.78 17.09 -21.20
CA GLN A 420 8.33 18.14 -22.07
C GLN A 420 7.45 19.41 -22.16
N ARG A 421 6.14 19.29 -21.92
CA ARG A 421 5.19 20.43 -21.94
C ARG A 421 5.18 21.26 -20.66
N GLY A 422 5.84 20.84 -19.57
CA GLY A 422 5.93 21.61 -18.33
C GLY A 422 7.25 22.39 -18.28
N PRO A 423 7.23 23.71 -18.57
CA PRO A 423 7.03 24.69 -17.50
C PRO A 423 6.26 25.96 -17.94
N SER A 424 5.19 25.87 -18.72
CA SER A 424 4.42 27.06 -19.19
C SER A 424 3.03 27.23 -18.56
N LEU A 425 2.54 26.28 -17.75
CA LEU A 425 1.16 26.28 -17.24
C LEU A 425 1.03 26.51 -15.71
N LEU A 426 2.13 26.80 -15.01
CA LEU A 426 2.09 27.15 -13.57
C LEU A 426 2.10 28.68 -13.32
N SER A 427 1.87 29.49 -14.37
CA SER A 427 1.80 30.95 -14.30
C SER A 427 0.41 31.53 -14.62
N ARG A 428 -0.67 30.75 -14.49
CA ARG A 428 -2.04 31.25 -14.53
C ARG A 428 -2.88 30.74 -13.38
#